data_AF-A0AAD6ZXN5-F1
#
_entry.id   AF-A0AAD6ZXN5-F1
#
_cell.length_a   1.000
_cell.length_b   1.000
_cell.length_c   1.000
_cell.angle_alpha   90.00
_cell.angle_beta   90.00
_cell.angle_gamma   90.00
#
_symmetry.space_group_name_H-M   'P 1'
#
loop_
_entity.id
_entity.type
_entity.pdbx_description
1 polymer ?
#
loop_
_entity_poly.entity_id
_entity_poly.type
_entity_poly.pdbx_seq_one_letter_code
_entity_poly.pdbx_strand_id
1 'polypeptide(L)'
;MAAQPETSTYTSELSEDLTKCQIHLTFHSSLLRAHEPNDETIFPSQDARRFYDFRQPANQELCNSLKFRVKWTAGDFTWETPATLDECQALDDYFEVQGIQLWQDLSSKNE
;
A
#
# COMPACT_ATOMS: atom_id res chain seq x y z
N MET A 1 18.07 -7.28 -26.64
CA MET A 1 18.93 -7.42 -25.45
C MET A 1 20.38 -7.42 -25.90
N ALA A 2 21.22 -6.55 -25.33
CA ALA A 2 22.64 -6.46 -25.63
C ALA A 2 23.45 -6.88 -24.40
N ALA A 3 24.42 -7.77 -24.57
CA ALA A 3 25.27 -8.27 -23.49
C ALA A 3 26.62 -7.54 -23.49
N GLN A 4 27.08 -7.14 -22.30
CA GLN A 4 28.42 -6.62 -22.07
C GLN A 4 29.19 -7.59 -21.16
N PRO A 5 29.95 -8.54 -21.76
CA PRO A 5 30.60 -9.62 -21.00
C PRO A 5 31.67 -9.10 -20.03
N GLU A 6 32.37 -8.03 -20.40
CA GLU A 6 33.42 -7.39 -19.58
C GLU A 6 32.94 -6.96 -18.19
N THR A 7 31.68 -6.54 -18.09
CA THR A 7 31.05 -6.05 -16.85
C THR A 7 29.97 -6.99 -16.36
N SER A 8 29.83 -8.18 -16.96
CA SER A 8 28.77 -9.16 -16.64
C SER A 8 27.37 -8.54 -16.61
N THR A 9 27.10 -7.61 -17.52
CA THR A 9 25.90 -6.77 -17.50
C THR A 9 25.11 -6.93 -18.80
N TYR A 10 23.79 -6.81 -18.71
CA TYR A 10 22.87 -6.92 -19.84
C TYR A 10 21.96 -5.70 -19.92
N THR A 11 21.79 -5.16 -21.13
CA THR A 11 20.81 -4.11 -21.41
C THR A 11 19.60 -4.74 -22.10
N SER A 12 18.45 -4.68 -21.45
CA SER A 12 17.18 -5.18 -21.99
C SER A 12 16.27 -4.03 -22.36
N GLU A 13 15.46 -4.20 -23.42
CA GLU A 13 14.37 -3.29 -23.69
C GLU A 13 13.25 -3.59 -22.70
N LEU A 14 12.83 -2.57 -21.96
CA LEU A 14 11.74 -2.65 -21.00
C LEU A 14 10.45 -2.17 -21.66
N SER A 15 9.31 -2.62 -21.13
CA SER A 15 8.01 -2.07 -21.52
C SER A 15 7.95 -0.56 -21.27
N GLU A 16 7.10 0.16 -22.00
CA GLU A 16 6.89 1.60 -21.80
C GLU A 16 6.58 1.92 -20.34
N ASP A 17 5.78 1.09 -19.67
CA ASP A 17 5.32 1.33 -18.31
C ASP A 17 6.49 1.35 -17.31
N LEU A 18 7.45 0.43 -17.47
CA LEU A 18 8.67 0.37 -16.66
C LEU A 18 9.64 1.51 -17.00
N THR A 19 9.72 1.89 -18.27
CA THR A 19 10.53 3.02 -18.73
C THR A 19 10.01 4.35 -18.17
N LYS A 20 8.67 4.52 -18.12
CA LYS A 20 8.00 5.67 -17.52
C LYS A 20 8.32 5.83 -16.03
N CYS A 21 8.65 4.74 -15.35
CA CYS A 21 9.06 4.73 -13.95
C CYS A 21 10.57 4.82 -13.75
N GLN A 22 11.32 5.20 -14.81
CA GLN A 22 12.77 5.41 -14.78
C GLN A 22 13.56 4.20 -14.31
N ILE A 23 13.04 2.98 -14.53
CA ILE A 23 13.77 1.76 -14.21
C ILE A 23 14.98 1.65 -15.14
N HIS A 24 16.15 1.39 -14.56
CA HIS A 24 17.38 1.21 -15.33
C HIS A 24 17.26 0.02 -16.27
N LEU A 25 17.64 0.20 -17.53
CA LEU A 25 17.60 -0.81 -18.59
C LEU A 25 18.71 -1.86 -18.46
N THR A 26 19.70 -1.58 -17.61
CA THR A 26 20.97 -2.27 -17.54
C THR A 26 21.09 -2.98 -16.20
N PHE A 27 21.16 -4.31 -16.25
CA PHE A 27 21.14 -5.18 -15.07
C PHE A 27 22.39 -6.06 -15.04
N HIS A 28 22.94 -6.26 -13.85
CA HIS A 28 23.99 -7.25 -13.66
C HIS A 28 23.42 -8.67 -13.81
N SER A 29 24.21 -9.59 -14.39
CA SER A 29 23.81 -10.97 -14.71
C SER A 29 23.27 -11.73 -13.49
N SER A 30 23.81 -11.47 -12.29
CA SER A 30 23.38 -12.10 -11.04
C SER A 30 21.98 -11.70 -10.57
N LEU A 31 21.43 -10.59 -11.08
CA LEU A 31 20.10 -10.10 -10.73
C LEU A 31 19.03 -10.60 -11.70
N LEU A 32 19.44 -11.08 -12.87
CA LEU A 32 18.53 -11.61 -13.87
C LEU A 32 18.12 -13.04 -13.52
N ARG A 33 16.84 -13.33 -13.73
CA ARG A 33 16.26 -14.67 -13.60
C ARG A 33 15.55 -15.03 -14.89
N ALA A 34 15.44 -16.32 -15.16
CA ALA A 34 14.61 -16.80 -16.27
C ALA A 34 13.16 -16.34 -16.05
N HIS A 35 12.55 -15.80 -17.10
CA HIS A 35 11.15 -15.38 -17.06
C HIS A 35 10.25 -16.61 -17.08
N GLU A 36 9.43 -16.76 -16.05
CA GLU A 36 8.37 -17.76 -15.99
C GLU A 36 7.05 -17.10 -16.42
N PRO A 37 6.39 -17.58 -17.50
CA PRO A 37 5.12 -17.01 -17.94
C PRO A 37 4.00 -17.25 -16.93
N ASN A 38 3.00 -16.36 -16.91
CA ASN A 38 1.82 -16.50 -16.06
C ASN A 38 1.06 -17.81 -16.35
N ASP A 39 0.61 -18.48 -15.29
CA ASP A 39 -0.27 -19.63 -15.39
C ASP A 39 -1.73 -19.16 -15.48
N GLU A 40 -2.29 -19.14 -16.69
CA GLU A 40 -3.67 -18.72 -16.95
C GLU A 40 -4.74 -19.64 -16.34
N THR A 41 -4.37 -20.84 -15.89
CA THR A 41 -5.31 -21.76 -15.23
C THR A 41 -5.50 -21.42 -13.76
N ILE A 42 -4.43 -20.94 -13.10
CA ILE A 42 -4.43 -20.57 -11.68
C ILE A 42 -4.72 -19.07 -11.52
N PHE A 43 -4.26 -18.23 -12.45
CA PHE A 43 -4.39 -16.78 -12.42
C PHE A 43 -5.00 -16.23 -13.72
N PRO A 44 -6.29 -16.52 -13.98
CA PRO A 44 -6.95 -16.07 -15.19
C PRO A 44 -7.06 -14.54 -15.23
N SER A 45 -6.77 -13.95 -16.39
CA SER A 45 -6.93 -12.50 -16.62
C SER A 45 -6.07 -11.60 -15.72
N GLN A 46 -4.89 -12.08 -15.30
CA GLN A 46 -3.95 -11.30 -14.53
C GLN A 46 -3.23 -10.28 -15.43
N ASP A 47 -3.88 -9.16 -15.70
CA ASP A 47 -3.24 -8.00 -16.30
C ASP A 47 -2.62 -7.14 -15.18
N ALA A 48 -1.28 -7.16 -15.09
CA ALA A 48 -0.53 -6.36 -14.12
C ALA A 48 -0.88 -4.85 -14.21
N ARG A 49 -1.24 -4.36 -15.41
CA ARG A 49 -1.64 -2.96 -15.63
C ARG A 49 -3.00 -2.62 -15.05
N ARG A 50 -3.85 -3.63 -14.82
CA ARG A 50 -5.19 -3.42 -14.24
C ARG A 50 -5.13 -3.13 -12.74
N PHE A 51 -4.13 -3.66 -12.05
CA PHE A 51 -4.00 -3.56 -10.60
C PHE A 51 -2.87 -2.63 -10.16
N TYR A 52 -1.84 -2.43 -10.99
CA TYR A 52 -0.68 -1.64 -10.64
C TYR A 52 -0.47 -0.49 -11.63
N ASP A 53 -0.79 0.73 -11.19
CA ASP A 53 -0.29 1.94 -11.84
C ASP A 53 1.04 2.32 -11.17
N PHE A 54 2.15 2.07 -11.86
CA PHE A 54 3.49 2.34 -11.37
C PHE A 54 3.78 3.84 -11.13
N ARG A 55 2.85 4.74 -11.47
CA ARG A 55 2.93 6.18 -11.18
C ARG A 55 2.12 6.62 -9.96
N GLN A 56 1.30 5.74 -9.38
CA GLN A 56 0.57 6.12 -8.17
C GLN A 56 1.55 6.25 -7.00
N PRO A 57 1.52 7.38 -6.27
CA PRO A 57 2.32 7.51 -5.07
C PRO A 57 1.88 6.41 -4.08
N ALA A 58 2.86 5.74 -3.47
CA ALA A 58 2.64 4.63 -2.52
C ALA A 58 1.74 5.00 -1.31
N ASN A 59 1.41 6.28 -1.14
CA ASN A 59 0.53 6.78 -0.10
C ASN A 59 -0.97 6.62 -0.41
N GLN A 60 -1.35 6.18 -1.62
CA GLN A 60 -2.77 6.05 -1.97
C GLN A 60 -3.44 4.80 -1.34
N GLU A 61 -2.66 3.81 -0.89
CA GLU A 61 -3.20 2.59 -0.26
C GLU A 61 -3.13 2.59 1.28
N LEU A 62 -2.40 3.53 1.89
CA LEU A 62 -2.46 3.74 3.34
C LEU A 62 -3.70 4.57 3.64
N CYS A 63 -4.73 3.90 4.16
CA CYS A 63 -5.95 4.52 4.65
C CYS A 63 -5.59 5.50 5.79
N ASN A 64 -5.28 6.76 5.47
CA ASN A 64 -4.92 7.82 6.43
C ASN A 64 -6.11 8.29 7.28
N SER A 65 -7.19 7.50 7.35
CA SER A 65 -8.35 7.83 8.17
C SER A 65 -8.14 7.30 9.59
N LEU A 66 -8.34 8.18 10.58
CA LEU A 66 -8.35 7.80 11.98
C LEU A 66 -9.40 6.71 12.20
N LYS A 67 -9.02 5.62 12.88
CA LYS A 67 -9.93 4.54 13.28
C LYS A 67 -9.75 4.24 14.76
N PHE A 68 -10.86 3.90 15.41
CA PHE A 68 -10.90 3.47 16.79
C PHE A 68 -11.08 1.96 16.86
N ARG A 69 -10.33 1.31 17.76
CA ARG A 69 -10.54 -0.09 18.07
C ARG A 69 -11.64 -0.21 19.12
N VAL A 70 -12.80 -0.66 18.70
CA VAL A 70 -13.99 -0.77 19.56
C VAL A 70 -14.12 -2.21 20.05
N LYS A 71 -14.39 -2.37 21.35
CA LYS A 71 -14.74 -3.65 21.95
C LYS A 71 -16.25 -3.72 22.13
N TRP A 72 -16.90 -4.65 21.46
CA TRP A 72 -18.34 -4.84 21.57
C TRP A 72 -18.70 -5.68 22.80
N THR A 73 -19.95 -5.57 23.23
CA THR A 73 -20.49 -6.38 24.35
C THR A 73 -20.46 -7.88 24.06
N ALA A 74 -20.53 -8.26 22.79
CA ALA A 74 -20.39 -9.65 22.32
C ALA A 74 -18.95 -10.20 22.45
N GLY A 75 -17.96 -9.34 22.76
CA GLY A 75 -16.56 -9.72 22.95
C GLY A 75 -15.68 -9.53 21.71
N ASP A 76 -16.28 -9.23 20.56
CA ASP A 76 -15.57 -8.95 19.32
C ASP A 76 -14.89 -7.57 19.33
N PHE A 77 -13.86 -7.44 18.50
CA PHE A 77 -13.17 -6.17 18.26
C PHE A 77 -13.26 -5.79 16.78
N THR A 78 -13.65 -4.54 16.51
CA THR A 78 -13.64 -3.98 15.16
C THR A 78 -12.89 -2.66 15.12
N TRP A 79 -12.51 -2.25 13.90
CA TRP A 79 -11.88 -0.96 13.63
C TRP A 79 -12.91 -0.05 12.96
N GLU A 80 -13.41 0.92 13.70
CA GLU A 80 -14.49 1.82 13.25
C GLU A 80 -13.98 3.24 13.00
N THR A 81 -14.65 3.95 12.11
CA THR A 81 -14.37 5.37 11.86
C THR A 81 -15.09 6.25 12.87
N PRO A 82 -14.59 7.48 13.14
CA PRO A 82 -15.28 8.43 14.01
C PRO A 82 -16.74 8.66 13.60
N ALA A 83 -17.04 8.70 12.30
CA ALA A 83 -18.39 8.85 11.79
C ALA A 83 -19.34 7.70 12.18
N THR A 84 -18.82 6.47 12.30
CA THR A 84 -19.60 5.31 12.77
C THR A 84 -19.89 5.38 14.27
N LEU A 85 -19.06 6.12 15.02
CA LEU A 85 -19.09 6.18 16.49
C LEU A 85 -19.64 7.49 17.03
N ASP A 86 -20.18 8.36 16.17
CA ASP A 86 -20.65 9.70 16.54
C ASP A 86 -21.75 9.67 17.62
N GLU A 87 -22.55 8.60 17.68
CA GLU A 87 -23.61 8.41 18.66
C GLU A 87 -23.19 7.55 19.88
N CYS A 88 -21.91 7.18 20.00
CA CYS A 88 -21.42 6.32 21.08
C CYS A 88 -20.91 7.13 22.27
N GLN A 89 -21.64 7.09 23.39
CA GLN A 89 -21.21 7.69 24.67
C GLN A 89 -19.79 7.27 25.11
N ALA A 90 -19.39 6.03 24.80
CA ALA A 90 -18.05 5.54 25.12
C ALA A 90 -16.92 6.34 24.41
N LEU A 91 -17.23 6.97 23.28
CA LEU A 91 -16.29 7.85 22.59
C LEU A 91 -16.16 9.20 23.29
N ASP A 92 -17.28 9.76 23.78
CA ASP A 92 -17.29 10.99 24.57
C ASP A 92 -16.53 10.81 25.88
N ASP A 93 -16.77 9.70 26.59
CA ASP A 93 -16.05 9.36 27.82
C ASP A 93 -14.54 9.21 27.56
N TYR A 94 -14.16 8.63 26.41
CA TYR A 94 -12.77 8.54 25.99
C TYR A 94 -12.16 9.92 25.73
N PHE A 95 -12.89 10.83 25.07
CA PHE A 95 -12.44 12.20 24.83
C PHE A 95 -12.28 12.99 26.14
N GLU A 96 -13.18 12.81 27.10
CA GLU A 96 -13.07 13.43 28.44
C GLU A 96 -11.79 12.98 29.15
N VAL A 97 -11.49 11.68 29.17
CA VAL A 97 -10.25 11.13 29.75
C VAL A 97 -9.01 11.66 29.03
N GLN A 98 -9.07 11.82 27.71
CA GLN A 98 -7.99 12.39 26.91
C GLN A 98 -7.92 13.93 27.01
N GLY A 99 -8.90 14.59 27.65
CA GLY A 99 -8.99 16.04 27.78
C GLY A 99 -9.14 16.75 26.43
N ILE A 100 -9.91 16.15 25.51
CA ILE A 100 -10.19 16.69 24.18
C ILE A 100 -11.69 16.73 23.92
N GLN A 101 -12.13 17.47 22.90
CA GLN A 101 -13.55 17.60 22.56
C GLN A 101 -13.85 16.98 21.19
N LEU A 102 -12.87 16.98 20.29
CA LEU A 102 -13.02 16.47 18.93
C LEU A 102 -11.95 15.42 18.64
N TRP A 103 -12.31 14.41 17.85
CA TRP A 103 -11.34 13.39 17.41
C TRP A 103 -10.16 13.99 16.64
N GLN A 104 -10.32 15.16 16.02
CA GLN A 104 -9.25 15.88 15.32
C GLN A 104 -8.13 16.33 16.26
N ASP A 105 -8.44 16.55 17.54
CA ASP A 105 -7.46 16.93 18.57
C ASP A 105 -6.55 15.75 18.99
N LEU A 106 -6.88 14.51 18.60
CA LEU A 106 -6.01 13.35 18.81
C LEU A 106 -4.79 13.39 17.88
N SER A 107 -4.96 13.90 16.65
CA SER A 107 -3.87 13.95 15.67
C SER A 107 -2.80 14.97 16.06
N SER A 108 -3.13 16.01 16.83
CA SER A 108 -2.20 17.06 17.24
C SER A 108 -1.42 16.77 18.53
N LYS A 109 -1.79 15.73 19.29
CA LYS A 109 -1.12 15.33 20.55
C LYS A 109 0.00 14.29 20.39
N ASN A 110 0.14 13.69 19.20
CA ASN A 110 1.13 12.62 18.94
C ASN A 110 2.48 13.15 18.40
N GLU A 111 2.77 14.45 18.55
CA GLU A 111 4.06 15.07 18.21
C GLU A 111 4.82 15.53 19.45
#